data_AF-A0A9P4MGP2-F1
#
_entry.id   AF-A0A9P4MGP2-F1
#
_cell.length_a   1.000
_cell.length_b   1.000
_cell.length_c   1.000
_cell.angle_alpha   90.00
_cell.angle_beta   90.00
_cell.angle_gamma   90.00
#
_symmetry.space_group_name_H-M   'P 1'
#
loop_
_entity.id
_entity.type
_entity.pdbx_description
1 polymer ?
#
loop_
_entity_poly.entity_id
_entity_poly.type
_entity_poly.pdbx_seq_one_letter_code
_entity_poly.pdbx_strand_id
1 'polypeptide(L)'
;MLQPFISLKALISSVFTFMLLGSFGDATPINARGQGGTRQNPIPVTIDVSKWPNIAEQNCYIMLCLMGRNRVFQRVQTADESERAYTLSGAEWTPFQQRNLIKYHVQQINSQPGRRTETSSAEEFPWRSIHVDPLDPRYVIPATLYEQSMQGNSLSNLYGPNRIDYGNFFHVTFSGYTGPYCRALHSPPTKPDVCDNHFQTILFGVKIMLANFIYALERGGPTRNLFVHMAGDYKGRVWPS
;
A
#
# COMPACT_ATOMS: atom_id res chain seq x y z
N MET A 1 15.68 47.52 -53.18
CA MET A 1 14.25 47.85 -53.29
C MET A 1 13.67 48.01 -51.90
N LEU A 2 13.19 49.23 -51.63
CA LEU A 2 12.12 49.67 -50.72
C LEU A 2 11.80 48.86 -49.44
N GLN A 3 12.30 49.41 -48.33
CA GLN A 3 11.64 49.84 -47.08
C GLN A 3 10.57 49.02 -46.30
N PRO A 4 10.48 49.27 -44.96
CA PRO A 4 9.76 48.48 -43.95
C PRO A 4 8.46 49.15 -43.43
N PHE A 5 7.66 48.46 -42.60
CA PHE A 5 6.54 49.05 -41.84
C PHE A 5 6.57 48.68 -40.34
N ILE A 6 7.10 49.63 -39.55
CA ILE A 6 6.51 50.38 -38.41
C ILE A 6 5.29 49.80 -37.62
N SER A 7 5.51 49.63 -36.30
CA SER A 7 4.69 50.05 -35.12
C SER A 7 3.31 49.44 -34.81
N LEU A 8 3.08 49.02 -33.56
CA LEU A 8 2.28 49.79 -32.57
C LEU A 8 2.38 49.27 -31.12
N LYS A 9 2.40 50.24 -30.20
CA LYS A 9 2.42 50.18 -28.74
C LYS A 9 1.18 49.49 -28.14
N ALA A 10 1.34 48.89 -26.95
CA ALA A 10 0.41 49.07 -25.83
C ALA A 10 1.08 48.69 -24.49
N LEU A 11 1.49 49.71 -23.73
CA LEU A 11 1.64 49.65 -22.28
C LEU A 11 0.24 49.61 -21.67
N ILE A 12 -0.04 48.66 -20.79
CA ILE A 12 -1.10 48.80 -19.78
C ILE A 12 -0.48 48.47 -18.43
N SER A 13 -0.12 49.54 -17.72
CA SER A 13 0.14 49.54 -16.28
C SER A 13 -1.21 49.40 -15.57
N SER A 14 -1.34 48.40 -14.71
CA SER A 14 -2.48 48.29 -13.81
C SER A 14 -1.96 48.14 -12.39
N VAL A 15 -1.97 49.27 -11.66
CA VAL A 15 -1.63 49.36 -10.25
C VAL A 15 -2.85 48.88 -9.47
N PHE A 16 -2.79 47.64 -8.97
CA PHE A 16 -3.77 47.15 -8.01
C PHE A 16 -3.34 47.56 -6.59
N THR A 17 -3.93 48.63 -6.09
CA THR A 17 -3.89 49.00 -4.67
C THR A 17 -4.95 48.17 -3.95
N PHE A 18 -4.54 47.14 -3.23
CA PHE A 18 -5.42 46.40 -2.32
C PHE A 18 -5.35 47.05 -0.93
N MET A 19 -6.42 47.73 -0.52
CA MET A 19 -6.62 48.15 0.86
C MET A 19 -6.89 46.91 1.72
N LEU A 20 -5.97 46.58 2.62
CA LEU A 20 -6.20 45.64 3.71
C LEU A 20 -6.88 46.38 4.87
N LEU A 21 -8.22 46.39 4.87
CA LEU A 21 -9.02 46.60 6.07
C LEU A 21 -9.04 45.28 6.85
N GLY A 22 -8.21 45.20 7.89
CA GLY A 22 -8.21 44.11 8.85
C GLY A 22 -9.47 44.16 9.71
N SER A 23 -10.50 43.44 9.30
CA SER A 23 -11.59 43.04 10.19
C SER A 23 -11.07 41.96 11.14
N PHE A 24 -11.09 42.23 12.44
CA PHE A 24 -10.92 41.20 13.46
C PHE A 24 -12.18 40.34 13.43
N GLY A 25 -12.15 39.31 12.57
CA GLY A 25 -13.20 38.31 12.48
C GLY A 25 -13.30 37.57 13.80
N ASP A 26 -14.51 37.61 14.36
CA ASP A 26 -14.97 36.77 15.45
C ASP A 26 -14.42 35.35 15.33
N ALA A 27 -13.90 34.84 16.44
CA ALA A 27 -13.55 33.44 16.60
C ALA A 27 -14.84 32.62 16.41
N THR A 28 -15.11 32.25 15.17
CA THR A 28 -16.05 31.18 14.85
C THR A 28 -15.63 29.98 15.69
N PRO A 29 -16.53 29.43 16.52
CA PRO A 29 -16.21 28.21 17.26
C PRO A 29 -15.77 27.19 16.23
N ILE A 30 -14.63 26.53 16.47
CA ILE A 30 -14.11 25.47 15.62
C ILE A 30 -15.22 24.45 15.50
N ASN A 31 -16.00 24.56 14.42
CA ASN A 31 -16.91 23.53 13.97
C ASN A 31 -16.03 22.28 13.94
N ALA A 32 -16.37 21.31 14.78
CA ALA A 32 -15.79 19.99 14.72
C ALA A 32 -15.87 19.55 13.26
N ARG A 33 -14.75 19.68 12.53
CA ARG A 33 -14.64 19.15 11.16
C ARG A 33 -15.06 17.71 11.34
N GLY A 34 -16.23 17.33 10.80
CA GLY A 34 -16.77 15.99 10.95
C GLY A 34 -15.63 15.00 10.74
N GLN A 35 -15.47 14.03 11.64
CA GLN A 35 -14.26 13.24 11.95
C GLN A 35 -13.60 12.49 10.76
N GLY A 36 -13.94 12.82 9.51
CA GLY A 36 -13.56 12.09 8.33
C GLY A 36 -14.36 10.79 8.28
N GLY A 37 -13.75 9.79 7.65
CA GLY A 37 -14.27 8.42 7.66
C GLY A 37 -15.16 8.08 6.47
N THR A 38 -15.36 9.01 5.54
CA THR A 38 -16.01 8.74 4.24
C THR A 38 -14.96 8.61 3.13
N ARG A 39 -15.31 7.99 2.00
CA ARG A 39 -14.37 7.85 0.88
C ARG A 39 -13.88 9.21 0.36
N GLN A 40 -14.73 10.24 0.36
CA GLN A 40 -14.40 11.60 -0.10
C GLN A 40 -13.62 12.42 0.94
N ASN A 41 -13.71 12.05 2.22
CA ASN A 41 -12.99 12.68 3.32
C ASN A 41 -12.41 11.60 4.26
N PRO A 42 -11.40 10.84 3.80
CA PRO A 42 -10.85 9.74 4.58
C PRO A 42 -10.03 10.28 5.75
N ILE A 43 -9.98 9.52 6.85
CA ILE A 43 -9.16 9.85 8.02
C ILE A 43 -7.67 9.75 7.63
N PRO A 44 -6.88 10.83 7.67
CA PRO A 44 -5.46 10.75 7.32
C PRO A 44 -4.70 10.03 8.42
N VAL A 45 -3.90 9.03 8.05
CA VAL A 45 -3.03 8.31 8.99
C VAL A 45 -1.60 8.24 8.48
N THR A 46 -0.65 8.38 9.41
CA THR A 46 0.77 8.13 9.17
C THR A 46 1.19 6.95 10.04
N ILE A 47 1.75 5.91 9.42
CA ILE A 47 2.21 4.70 10.11
C ILE A 47 3.73 4.71 10.13
N ASP A 48 4.35 4.53 11.30
CA ASP A 48 5.80 4.37 11.42
C ASP A 48 6.20 2.95 11.00
N VAL A 49 6.98 2.87 9.93
CA VAL A 49 7.44 1.60 9.33
C VAL A 49 8.87 1.24 9.69
N SER A 50 9.53 2.00 10.58
CA SER A 50 10.93 1.80 10.97
C SER A 50 11.27 0.40 11.47
N LYS A 51 10.27 -0.31 12.01
CA LYS A 51 10.39 -1.65 12.59
C LYS A 51 9.95 -2.79 11.65
N TRP A 52 9.39 -2.46 10.50
CA TRP A 52 8.92 -3.40 9.47
C TRP A 52 9.09 -2.84 8.05
N PRO A 53 10.29 -2.31 7.70
CA PRO A 53 10.48 -1.55 6.47
C PRO A 53 10.36 -2.41 5.20
N ASN A 54 10.66 -3.71 5.27
CA ASN A 54 10.57 -4.58 4.10
C ASN A 54 9.11 -4.91 3.77
N ILE A 55 8.29 -5.21 4.78
CA ILE A 55 6.84 -5.37 4.60
C ILE A 55 6.19 -4.08 4.11
N ALA A 56 6.61 -2.91 4.62
CA ALA A 56 6.10 -1.64 4.13
C ALA A 56 6.41 -1.43 2.64
N GLU A 57 7.62 -1.77 2.23
CA GLU A 57 8.04 -1.71 0.82
C GLU A 57 7.22 -2.65 -0.08
N GLN A 58 6.89 -3.85 0.41
CA GLN A 58 5.96 -4.78 -0.25
C GLN A 58 4.56 -4.18 -0.41
N ASN A 59 4.02 -3.57 0.65
CA ASN A 59 2.69 -2.94 0.61
C ASN A 59 2.67 -1.73 -0.33
N CYS A 60 3.76 -0.95 -0.39
CA CYS A 60 3.91 0.13 -1.35
C CYS A 60 3.94 -0.36 -2.79
N TYR A 61 4.62 -1.47 -3.09
CA TYR A 61 4.58 -2.07 -4.42
C TYR A 61 3.15 -2.40 -4.84
N ILE A 62 2.38 -3.07 -3.97
CA ILE A 62 0.99 -3.41 -4.27
C ILE A 62 0.15 -2.15 -4.51
N MET A 63 0.21 -1.18 -3.58
CA MET A 63 -0.53 0.08 -3.71
C MET A 63 -0.19 0.82 -5.00
N LEU A 64 1.11 0.95 -5.29
CA LEU A 64 1.63 1.68 -6.44
C LEU A 64 1.32 0.97 -7.77
N CYS A 65 1.67 -0.30 -7.87
CA CYS A 65 1.76 -1.02 -9.13
C CYS A 65 0.54 -1.90 -9.44
N LEU A 66 -0.16 -2.41 -8.42
CA LEU A 66 -1.28 -3.33 -8.61
C LEU A 66 -2.65 -2.69 -8.29
N MET A 67 -2.68 -1.66 -7.45
CA MET A 67 -3.91 -0.98 -7.04
C MET A 67 -4.03 0.45 -7.60
N GLY A 68 -3.28 0.77 -8.65
CA GLY A 68 -3.41 2.04 -9.36
C GLY A 68 -3.10 3.27 -8.51
N ARG A 69 -2.16 3.15 -7.56
CA ARG A 69 -1.77 4.19 -6.58
C ARG A 69 -2.81 4.45 -5.49
N ASN A 70 -3.75 3.52 -5.28
CA ASN A 70 -4.73 3.67 -4.21
C ASN A 70 -4.05 3.64 -2.83
N ARG A 71 -4.37 4.64 -2.00
CA ARG A 71 -3.96 4.75 -0.59
C ARG A 71 -5.14 5.00 0.34
N VAL A 72 -6.37 4.99 -0.20
CA VAL A 72 -7.60 5.16 0.56
C VAL A 72 -8.24 3.78 0.72
N PHE A 73 -8.37 3.36 1.97
CA PHE A 73 -8.92 2.06 2.32
C PHE A 73 -10.08 2.23 3.29
N GLN A 74 -10.99 1.26 3.29
CA GLN A 74 -12.05 1.17 4.28
C GLN A 74 -11.65 0.12 5.31
N ARG A 75 -11.79 0.42 6.60
CA ARG A 75 -11.72 -0.62 7.63
C ARG A 75 -12.86 -1.61 7.39
N VAL A 76 -12.65 -2.89 7.65
CA VAL A 76 -13.73 -3.91 7.61
C VAL A 76 -15.00 -3.43 8.35
N GLN A 77 -16.16 -3.98 8.01
CA GLN A 77 -17.44 -3.63 8.65
C GLN A 77 -17.63 -4.33 10.00
N THR A 78 -17.00 -5.49 10.19
CA THR A 78 -17.13 -6.30 11.39
C THR A 78 -15.84 -7.04 11.73
N ALA A 79 -15.76 -7.60 12.94
CA ALA A 79 -14.69 -8.52 13.32
C ALA A 79 -14.72 -9.81 12.48
N ASP A 80 -15.91 -10.34 12.19
CA ASP A 80 -16.08 -11.55 11.38
C ASP A 80 -15.57 -11.39 9.95
N GLU A 81 -15.74 -10.19 9.38
CA GLU A 81 -15.17 -9.87 8.07
C GLU A 81 -13.65 -9.92 8.10
N SER A 82 -13.02 -9.48 9.19
CA SER A 82 -11.57 -9.61 9.39
C SER A 82 -11.15 -11.09 9.44
N GLU A 83 -11.84 -11.95 10.21
CA GLU A 83 -11.51 -13.39 10.21
C GLU A 83 -11.67 -14.00 8.81
N ARG A 84 -12.78 -13.69 8.13
CA ARG A 84 -13.02 -14.15 6.76
C ARG A 84 -11.93 -13.67 5.80
N ALA A 85 -11.43 -12.45 5.95
CA ALA A 85 -10.34 -11.92 5.14
C ALA A 85 -9.07 -12.78 5.23
N TYR A 86 -8.72 -13.22 6.45
CA TYR A 86 -7.54 -14.08 6.70
C TYR A 86 -7.66 -15.45 6.02
N THR A 87 -8.85 -16.05 6.10
CA THR A 87 -9.13 -17.31 5.39
C THR A 87 -9.17 -17.12 3.88
N LEU A 88 -9.72 -15.98 3.40
CA LEU A 88 -9.81 -15.68 1.96
C LEU A 88 -8.46 -15.44 1.31
N SER A 89 -7.49 -14.85 2.01
CA SER A 89 -6.12 -14.71 1.51
C SER A 89 -5.36 -16.05 1.51
N GLY A 90 -5.75 -16.98 2.38
CA GLY A 90 -5.04 -18.26 2.57
C GLY A 90 -3.80 -18.12 3.46
N ALA A 91 -3.59 -16.97 4.10
CA ALA A 91 -2.45 -16.75 5.00
C ALA A 91 -2.46 -17.71 6.20
N GLU A 92 -3.65 -18.14 6.66
CA GLU A 92 -3.83 -19.13 7.73
C GLU A 92 -3.19 -20.50 7.42
N TRP A 93 -3.01 -20.83 6.13
CA TRP A 93 -2.39 -22.09 5.71
C TRP A 93 -0.88 -22.08 5.79
N THR A 94 -0.28 -20.93 6.14
CA THR A 94 1.16 -20.76 6.30
C THR A 94 1.94 -21.19 5.04
N PRO A 95 1.60 -20.65 3.85
CA PRO A 95 2.10 -21.16 2.57
C PRO A 95 3.63 -21.10 2.46
N PHE A 96 4.28 -20.13 3.11
CA PHE A 96 5.73 -19.94 3.03
C PHE A 96 6.55 -20.72 4.06
N GLN A 97 5.95 -21.62 4.85
CA GLN A 97 6.73 -22.55 5.66
C GLN A 97 7.43 -23.56 4.76
N GLN A 98 8.65 -23.99 5.11
CA GLN A 98 9.44 -24.92 4.29
C GLN A 98 8.67 -26.17 3.83
N ARG A 99 7.86 -26.76 4.73
CA ARG A 99 7.04 -27.95 4.44
C ARG A 99 5.87 -27.71 3.46
N ASN A 100 5.56 -26.45 3.19
CA ASN A 100 4.37 -26.01 2.48
C ASN A 100 4.70 -25.41 1.09
N LEU A 101 5.97 -25.10 0.81
CA LEU A 101 6.41 -24.45 -0.45
C LEU A 101 5.99 -25.25 -1.69
N ILE A 102 6.25 -26.55 -1.70
CA ILE A 102 5.88 -27.43 -2.83
C ILE A 102 4.36 -27.55 -2.94
N LYS A 103 3.67 -27.74 -1.80
CA LYS A 103 2.22 -27.94 -1.75
C LYS A 103 1.45 -26.75 -2.31
N TYR A 104 1.89 -25.54 -1.99
CA TYR A 104 1.20 -24.30 -2.37
C TYR A 104 1.85 -23.59 -3.56
N HIS A 105 2.94 -24.14 -4.08
CA HIS A 105 3.70 -23.57 -5.19
C HIS A 105 4.07 -22.10 -4.95
N VAL A 106 4.74 -21.87 -3.82
CA VAL A 106 5.23 -20.55 -3.42
C VAL A 106 6.70 -20.62 -3.03
N GLN A 107 7.33 -19.46 -2.91
CA GLN A 107 8.72 -19.34 -2.49
C GLN A 107 8.90 -18.39 -1.33
N GLN A 108 9.96 -18.63 -0.55
CA GLN A 108 10.50 -17.67 0.39
C GLN A 108 11.46 -16.71 -0.36
N ILE A 109 11.52 -15.44 0.07
CA ILE A 109 12.58 -14.50 -0.37
C ILE A 109 13.92 -14.89 0.27
N ASN A 110 13.91 -15.25 1.54
CA ASN A 110 15.08 -15.69 2.29
C ASN A 110 14.73 -16.92 3.13
N SER A 111 15.42 -18.03 2.89
CA SER A 111 15.20 -19.31 3.57
C SER A 111 16.13 -19.56 4.75
N GLN A 112 17.00 -18.60 5.08
CA GLN A 112 17.90 -18.72 6.22
C GLN A 112 17.09 -18.73 7.53
N PRO A 113 17.11 -19.83 8.31
CA PRO A 113 16.28 -19.95 9.51
C PRO A 113 16.51 -18.82 10.51
N GLY A 114 15.43 -18.25 11.04
CA GLY A 114 15.47 -17.22 12.06
C GLY A 114 14.32 -16.23 11.95
N ARG A 115 13.80 -15.77 13.09
CA ARG A 115 12.62 -14.88 13.14
C ARG A 115 12.77 -13.57 12.36
N ARG A 116 14.01 -13.10 12.16
CA ARG A 116 14.36 -11.85 11.48
C ARG A 116 14.89 -12.04 10.06
N THR A 117 15.14 -13.29 9.65
CA THR A 117 15.83 -13.63 8.40
C THR A 117 14.96 -14.49 7.51
N GLU A 118 14.33 -15.53 8.07
CA GLU A 118 13.49 -16.44 7.32
C GLU A 118 12.17 -15.76 6.96
N THR A 119 11.83 -15.71 5.68
CA THR A 119 10.57 -15.17 5.20
C THR A 119 9.50 -16.25 5.13
N SER A 120 9.23 -16.89 6.26
CA SER A 120 8.31 -18.03 6.39
C SER A 120 6.87 -17.66 6.75
N SER A 121 6.60 -16.38 7.01
CA SER A 121 5.25 -15.90 7.30
C SER A 121 4.56 -15.35 6.05
N ALA A 122 3.23 -15.45 6.04
CA ALA A 122 2.38 -14.89 4.99
C ALA A 122 1.90 -13.50 5.40
N GLU A 123 2.51 -12.47 4.83
CA GLU A 123 1.97 -11.11 4.86
C GLU A 123 0.82 -11.01 3.86
N GLU A 124 -0.28 -10.38 4.26
CA GLU A 124 -1.42 -10.14 3.39
C GLU A 124 -1.66 -8.64 3.20
N PHE A 125 -1.89 -8.23 1.94
CA PHE A 125 -2.33 -6.89 1.63
C PHE A 125 -3.40 -6.91 0.53
N PRO A 126 -4.49 -6.11 0.62
CA PRO A 126 -4.84 -5.25 1.74
C PRO A 126 -4.97 -6.02 3.06
N TRP A 127 -4.58 -5.39 4.17
CA TRP A 127 -4.51 -6.03 5.48
C TRP A 127 -5.82 -6.71 5.85
N ARG A 128 -5.75 -7.67 6.76
CA ARG A 128 -6.90 -8.36 7.35
C ARG A 128 -8.02 -7.41 7.81
N SER A 129 -7.63 -6.25 8.33
CA SER A 129 -8.50 -5.20 8.85
C SER A 129 -9.02 -4.22 7.79
N ILE A 130 -8.67 -4.41 6.51
CA ILE A 130 -9.16 -3.64 5.36
C ILE A 130 -10.27 -4.42 4.63
N HIS A 131 -11.38 -3.73 4.38
CA HIS A 131 -12.45 -4.18 3.51
C HIS A 131 -11.93 -4.29 2.07
N VAL A 132 -12.24 -5.41 1.43
CA VAL A 132 -11.88 -5.70 0.04
C VAL A 132 -13.13 -6.27 -0.62
N ASP A 133 -13.47 -5.74 -1.80
CA ASP A 133 -14.58 -6.27 -2.59
C ASP A 133 -14.32 -7.77 -2.89
N PRO A 134 -15.34 -8.64 -2.88
CA PRO A 134 -15.13 -10.09 -3.07
C PRO A 134 -14.46 -10.50 -4.39
N LEU A 135 -14.45 -9.59 -5.38
CA LEU A 135 -13.82 -9.79 -6.69
C LEU A 135 -12.38 -9.30 -6.75
N ASP A 136 -11.95 -8.49 -5.77
CA ASP A 136 -10.60 -7.97 -5.72
C ASP A 136 -9.65 -8.99 -5.08
N PRO A 137 -8.45 -9.18 -5.63
CA PRO A 137 -7.49 -10.12 -5.08
C PRO A 137 -6.97 -9.64 -3.73
N ARG A 138 -6.78 -10.59 -2.81
CA ARG A 138 -5.93 -10.41 -1.63
C ARG A 138 -4.54 -10.93 -1.98
N TYR A 139 -3.57 -10.04 -1.95
CA TYR A 139 -2.19 -10.38 -2.23
C TYR A 139 -1.53 -10.97 -0.99
N VAL A 140 -0.71 -11.99 -1.19
CA VAL A 140 0.03 -12.68 -0.15
C VAL A 140 1.51 -12.73 -0.56
N ILE A 141 2.39 -12.38 0.36
CA ILE A 141 3.84 -12.22 0.10
C ILE A 141 4.63 -12.87 1.26
N PRO A 142 5.78 -13.51 1.00
CA PRO A 142 6.65 -13.99 2.07
C PRO A 142 7.23 -12.83 2.89
N ALA A 143 7.17 -12.96 4.21
CA ALA A 143 7.69 -12.00 5.16
C ALA A 143 8.31 -12.69 6.38
N THR A 144 9.12 -11.96 7.14
CA THR A 144 9.67 -12.48 8.41
C THR A 144 8.63 -12.40 9.53
N LEU A 145 8.65 -13.38 10.43
CA LEU A 145 7.79 -13.37 11.63
C LEU A 145 8.03 -12.13 12.50
N TYR A 146 9.26 -11.61 12.54
CA TYR A 146 9.59 -10.40 13.27
C TYR A 146 8.86 -9.19 12.71
N GLU A 147 9.03 -8.88 11.41
CA GLU A 147 8.39 -7.69 10.84
C GLU A 147 6.87 -7.78 10.87
N GLN A 148 6.29 -8.97 10.63
CA GLN A 148 4.85 -9.15 10.70
C GLN A 148 4.32 -8.87 12.13
N SER A 149 5.03 -9.30 13.17
CA SER A 149 4.68 -8.99 14.55
C SER A 149 4.76 -7.48 14.85
N MET A 150 5.78 -6.79 14.32
CA MET A 150 5.91 -5.34 14.50
C MET A 150 4.81 -4.57 13.76
N GLN A 151 4.46 -5.01 12.55
CA GLN A 151 3.35 -4.45 11.79
C GLN A 151 2.02 -4.66 12.51
N GLY A 152 1.73 -5.88 12.98
CA GLY A 152 0.50 -6.18 13.71
C GLY A 152 0.30 -5.25 14.91
N ASN A 153 1.35 -5.04 15.70
CA ASN A 153 1.33 -4.08 16.82
C ASN A 153 1.06 -2.64 16.34
N SER A 154 1.67 -2.23 15.23
CA SER A 154 1.45 -0.90 14.64
C SER A 154 0.01 -0.70 14.17
N LEU A 155 -0.59 -1.72 13.54
CA LEU A 155 -1.96 -1.67 13.04
C LEU A 155 -2.99 -1.74 14.19
N SER A 156 -2.74 -2.52 15.24
CA SER A 156 -3.60 -2.51 16.44
C SER A 156 -3.65 -1.14 17.09
N ASN A 157 -2.52 -0.42 17.13
CA ASN A 157 -2.43 0.94 17.66
C ASN A 157 -2.91 2.02 16.68
N LEU A 158 -3.22 1.66 15.43
CA LEU A 158 -3.70 2.61 14.42
C LEU A 158 -5.15 3.01 14.71
N TYR A 159 -6.03 2.04 14.93
CA TYR A 159 -7.48 2.30 14.82
C TYR A 159 -8.06 3.11 15.98
N GLY A 160 -7.79 2.71 17.23
CA GLY A 160 -8.37 3.35 18.41
C GLY A 160 -7.96 4.83 18.56
N PRO A 161 -6.65 5.15 18.63
CA PRO A 161 -6.18 6.53 18.78
C PRO A 161 -6.62 7.46 17.65
N ASN A 162 -6.75 6.95 16.43
CA ASN A 162 -7.18 7.74 15.27
C ASN A 162 -8.69 7.72 15.04
N ARG A 163 -9.47 7.08 15.93
CA ARG A 163 -10.95 6.97 15.84
C ARG A 163 -11.43 6.44 14.48
N ILE A 164 -10.75 5.41 13.98
CA ILE A 164 -11.11 4.74 12.73
C ILE A 164 -11.98 3.55 13.11
N ASP A 165 -13.28 3.74 13.19
CA ASP A 165 -14.23 2.68 13.48
C ASP A 165 -14.44 1.76 12.27
N TYR A 166 -15.18 0.68 12.48
CA TYR A 166 -15.54 -0.22 11.39
C TYR A 166 -16.30 0.53 10.29
N GLY A 167 -16.01 0.19 9.03
CA GLY A 167 -16.57 0.86 7.87
C GLY A 167 -16.03 2.27 7.58
N ASN A 168 -15.19 2.86 8.43
CA ASN A 168 -14.56 4.14 8.12
C ASN A 168 -13.48 4.01 7.05
N PHE A 169 -13.40 5.05 6.20
CA PHE A 169 -12.31 5.22 5.26
C PHE A 169 -11.14 5.98 5.88
N PHE A 170 -9.92 5.53 5.58
CA PHE A 170 -8.67 6.15 6.01
C PHE A 170 -7.67 6.21 4.85
N HIS A 171 -6.84 7.26 4.84
CA HIS A 171 -5.81 7.48 3.83
C HIS A 171 -4.43 7.23 4.43
N VAL A 172 -3.72 6.24 3.91
CA VAL A 172 -2.45 5.76 4.45
C VAL A 172 -1.26 6.55 3.91
N THR A 173 -0.37 6.92 4.82
CA THR A 173 1.00 7.38 4.55
C THR A 173 1.97 6.64 5.46
N PHE A 174 3.22 6.52 5.04
CA PHE A 174 4.28 5.91 5.83
C PHE A 174 5.33 6.94 6.26
N SER A 175 5.87 6.76 7.46
CA SER A 175 7.02 7.49 7.98
C SER A 175 8.13 6.52 8.40
N GLY A 176 9.37 7.00 8.49
CA GLY A 176 10.55 6.16 8.70
C GLY A 176 11.29 5.83 7.40
N TYR A 177 12.21 4.87 7.45
CA TYR A 177 12.96 4.45 6.27
C TYR A 177 12.03 3.74 5.27
N THR A 178 11.99 4.26 4.04
CA THR A 178 11.12 3.77 2.96
C THR A 178 11.98 3.42 1.74
N GLY A 179 11.72 2.27 1.12
CA GLY A 179 12.43 1.80 -0.07
C GLY A 179 11.98 2.51 -1.37
N PRO A 180 12.51 2.09 -2.54
CA PRO A 180 12.18 2.71 -3.83
C PRO A 180 10.68 2.76 -4.15
N TYR A 181 9.90 1.71 -3.90
CA TYR A 181 8.46 1.66 -4.16
C TYR A 181 7.69 2.63 -3.25
N CYS A 182 7.99 2.66 -1.95
CA CYS A 182 7.35 3.62 -1.05
C CYS A 182 7.70 5.06 -1.39
N ARG A 183 8.98 5.34 -1.72
CA ARG A 183 9.38 6.68 -2.18
C ARG A 183 8.64 7.07 -3.45
N ALA A 184 8.53 6.17 -4.42
CA ALA A 184 7.79 6.42 -5.66
C ALA A 184 6.30 6.69 -5.41
N LEU A 185 5.65 5.88 -4.57
CA LEU A 185 4.24 6.03 -4.18
C LEU A 185 3.95 7.40 -3.52
N HIS A 186 4.89 7.92 -2.73
CA HIS A 186 4.73 9.17 -1.99
C HIS A 186 5.33 10.41 -2.68
N SER A 187 5.97 10.26 -3.84
CA SER A 187 6.57 11.39 -4.59
C SER A 187 5.56 12.09 -5.51
N PRO A 188 5.58 13.43 -5.62
CA PRO A 188 4.92 14.18 -6.67
C PRO A 188 5.89 14.57 -7.82
N PRO A 189 5.62 14.23 -9.10
CA PRO A 189 4.61 13.28 -9.58
C PRO A 189 5.01 11.85 -9.20
N THR A 190 4.02 10.96 -9.10
CA THR A 190 4.28 9.53 -8.89
C THR A 190 5.08 9.00 -10.07
N LYS A 191 6.15 8.25 -9.79
CA LYS A 191 7.03 7.67 -10.81
C LYS A 191 6.72 6.16 -10.92
N PRO A 192 5.90 5.72 -11.90
CA PRO A 192 5.51 4.31 -12.02
C PRO A 192 6.57 3.46 -12.75
N ASP A 193 7.69 4.05 -13.16
CA ASP A 193 8.82 3.36 -13.79
C ASP A 193 9.39 2.25 -12.90
N VAL A 194 9.34 2.40 -11.58
CA VAL A 194 9.71 1.34 -10.63
C VAL A 194 8.80 0.11 -10.72
N CYS A 195 7.59 0.22 -11.30
CA CYS A 195 6.68 -0.90 -11.52
C CYS A 195 7.05 -1.78 -12.72
N ASP A 196 8.14 -1.48 -13.44
CA ASP A 196 8.69 -2.43 -14.40
C ASP A 196 8.91 -3.78 -13.71
N ASN A 197 8.46 -4.84 -14.36
CA ASN A 197 8.60 -6.20 -13.87
C ASN A 197 10.07 -6.58 -13.65
N HIS A 198 11.05 -5.87 -14.20
CA HIS A 198 12.48 -6.19 -14.03
C HIS A 198 13.20 -5.41 -12.92
N PHE A 199 12.51 -4.52 -12.21
CA PHE A 199 13.13 -3.72 -11.14
C PHE A 199 13.59 -4.61 -9.97
N GLN A 200 14.85 -4.48 -9.58
CA GLN A 200 15.44 -5.20 -8.46
C GLN A 200 15.57 -4.31 -7.22
N THR A 201 15.25 -4.87 -6.06
CA THR A 201 15.40 -4.22 -4.75
C THR A 201 16.05 -5.20 -3.76
N ILE A 202 16.46 -4.72 -2.60
CA ILE A 202 16.96 -5.57 -1.51
C ILE A 202 15.87 -5.62 -0.44
N LEU A 203 15.29 -6.81 -0.24
CA LEU A 203 14.38 -7.08 0.86
C LEU A 203 14.92 -8.23 1.70
N PHE A 204 14.84 -8.11 3.03
CA PHE A 204 15.28 -9.15 3.97
C PHE A 204 16.72 -9.64 3.72
N GLY A 205 17.60 -8.73 3.28
CA GLY A 205 19.01 -9.01 2.97
C GLY A 205 19.26 -9.68 1.62
N VAL A 206 18.24 -9.89 0.79
CA VAL A 206 18.35 -10.57 -0.50
C VAL A 206 17.98 -9.61 -1.63
N LYS A 207 18.80 -9.59 -2.69
CA LYS A 207 18.48 -8.87 -3.92
C LYS A 207 17.45 -9.67 -4.73
N ILE A 208 16.27 -9.12 -4.94
CA ILE A 208 15.15 -9.79 -5.60
C ILE A 208 14.45 -8.89 -6.61
N MET A 209 13.68 -9.51 -7.48
CA MET A 209 12.61 -8.87 -8.24
C MET A 209 11.29 -9.07 -7.47
N LEU A 210 10.82 -8.03 -6.76
CA LEU A 210 9.68 -8.16 -5.85
C LEU A 210 8.42 -8.65 -6.56
N ALA A 211 8.21 -8.25 -7.82
CA ALA A 211 7.08 -8.67 -8.65
C ALA A 211 6.91 -10.20 -8.71
N ASN A 212 8.01 -10.97 -8.64
CA ASN A 212 8.00 -12.43 -8.67
C ASN A 212 7.54 -13.08 -7.36
N PHE A 213 7.35 -12.33 -6.27
CA PHE A 213 6.95 -12.85 -4.96
C PHE A 213 5.54 -12.40 -4.53
N ILE A 214 4.75 -11.84 -5.45
CA ILE A 214 3.38 -11.44 -5.17
C ILE A 214 2.42 -12.53 -5.62
N TYR A 215 1.71 -13.12 -4.67
CA TYR A 215 0.76 -14.20 -4.94
C TYR A 215 -0.67 -13.76 -4.62
N ALA A 216 -1.67 -14.43 -5.17
CA ALA A 216 -3.03 -14.43 -4.64
C ALA A 216 -3.58 -15.85 -4.68
N LEU A 217 -4.50 -16.16 -3.76
CA LEU A 217 -5.16 -17.45 -3.73
C LEU A 217 -6.21 -17.54 -4.84
N GLU A 218 -6.03 -18.48 -5.76
CA GLU A 218 -7.07 -18.90 -6.71
C GLU A 218 -7.84 -20.10 -6.14
N ARG A 219 -9.16 -19.93 -5.99
CA ARG A 219 -10.06 -20.97 -5.49
C ARG A 219 -10.73 -21.67 -6.68
N GLY A 220 -10.16 -22.78 -7.11
CA GLY A 220 -10.60 -23.59 -8.26
C GLY A 220 -11.60 -24.70 -7.93
N GLY A 221 -12.45 -24.53 -6.91
CA GLY A 221 -13.43 -25.54 -6.48
C GLY A 221 -12.94 -26.45 -5.35
N PRO A 222 -13.57 -27.63 -5.12
CA PRO A 222 -13.40 -28.43 -3.90
C PRO A 222 -11.98 -28.96 -3.63
N THR A 223 -11.12 -29.00 -4.66
CA THR A 223 -9.82 -29.69 -4.61
C THR A 223 -8.64 -28.80 -5.03
N ARG A 224 -8.86 -27.54 -5.38
CA ARG A 224 -7.80 -26.68 -5.92
C ARG A 224 -7.78 -25.33 -5.24
N ASN A 225 -6.91 -25.21 -4.26
CA ASN A 225 -6.52 -23.96 -3.65
C ASN A 225 -5.03 -23.75 -3.96
N LEU A 226 -4.73 -22.86 -4.90
CA LEU A 226 -3.37 -22.64 -5.39
C LEU A 226 -3.04 -21.15 -5.33
N PHE A 227 -1.79 -20.84 -5.02
CA PHE A 227 -1.29 -19.48 -5.09
C PHE A 227 -0.77 -19.20 -6.50
N VAL A 228 -1.31 -18.16 -7.11
CA VAL A 228 -0.95 -17.73 -8.47
C VAL A 228 -0.18 -16.42 -8.39
N HIS A 229 0.87 -16.31 -9.18
CA HIS A 229 1.64 -15.07 -9.28
C HIS A 229 0.81 -13.94 -9.89
N MET A 230 0.79 -12.80 -9.20
CA MET A 230 0.00 -11.64 -9.60
C MET A 230 0.80 -10.63 -10.43
N ALA A 231 2.13 -10.76 -10.44
CA ALA A 231 3.04 -9.88 -11.14
C ALA A 231 4.32 -10.61 -11.60
N GLY A 232 5.20 -9.87 -12.28
CA GLY A 232 6.52 -10.38 -12.69
C GLY A 232 6.46 -11.40 -13.82
N ASP A 233 7.54 -12.17 -13.96
CA ASP A 233 7.79 -13.12 -15.06
C ASP A 233 6.82 -14.31 -15.04
N TYR A 234 6.26 -14.60 -13.87
CA TYR A 234 5.39 -15.75 -13.64
C TYR A 234 3.91 -15.35 -13.60
N LYS A 235 3.55 -14.10 -13.89
CA LYS A 235 2.17 -13.60 -13.78
C LYS A 235 1.15 -14.55 -14.44
N GLY A 236 0.09 -14.88 -13.70
CA GLY A 236 -0.98 -15.78 -14.12
C GLY A 236 -0.59 -17.27 -14.10
N ARG A 237 0.56 -17.61 -13.52
CA ARG A 237 1.05 -18.98 -13.38
C ARG A 237 1.20 -19.37 -11.92
N VAL A 238 1.19 -20.66 -11.69
CA VAL A 238 1.60 -21.29 -10.43
C VAL A 238 3.12 -21.50 -10.50
N TRP A 239 3.84 -21.36 -9.37
CA TRP A 239 5.30 -21.55 -9.36
C TRP A 239 5.66 -22.97 -9.84
N PRO A 240 6.61 -23.12 -10.78
CA PRO A 240 7.08 -24.44 -11.20
C PRO A 240 7.80 -25.13 -10.04
N SER A 241 7.17 -26.15 -9.48
CA SER A 241 7.74 -27.04 -8.47
C SER A 241 8.90 -27.86 -9.04
#